data_AF-A0A9X5BDV0-F1
#
_entry.id   AF-A0A9X5BDV0-F1
#
_cell.length_a   1.000
_cell.length_b   1.000
_cell.length_c   1.000
_cell.angle_alpha   90.00
_cell.angle_beta   90.00
_cell.angle_gamma   90.00
#
_symmetry.space_group_name_H-M   'P 1'
#
loop_
_entity.id
_entity.type
_entity.pdbx_description
1 polymer ?
#
loop_
_entity_poly.entity_id
_entity_poly.type
_entity_poly.pdbx_seq_one_letter_code
_entity_poly.pdbx_strand_id
1 'polypeptide(L)'
;MKANEVNYDRPLTEEERVFSANLENYDWLFKYMSINKLDQEEWYDILILHYLRAVKKYLNIPHLQQYEFSTILFRTLDNARINYFRDMNREKRMPSGGIVSLDWEEDSMNGKRTAPMTWIDLKQSVEKTVMYHEMISEILSNLNDVQAEIFKMTMEEYNREEIKRYLGIKKGTFCNRMREIKHVVIDYLSE
;
A
#
# COMPACT_ATOMS: atom_id res chain seq x y z
N MET A 1 -13.39 -22.31 -33.75
CA MET A 1 -12.50 -21.33 -34.41
C MET A 1 -11.37 -21.04 -33.44
N LYS A 2 -10.12 -21.38 -33.78
CA LYS A 2 -8.98 -21.06 -32.92
C LYS A 2 -8.86 -19.54 -32.88
N ALA A 3 -8.89 -18.94 -31.69
CA ALA A 3 -8.56 -17.53 -31.55
C ALA A 3 -7.15 -17.35 -32.11
N ASN A 4 -6.99 -16.47 -33.10
CA ASN A 4 -5.67 -16.02 -33.53
C ASN A 4 -5.07 -15.23 -32.36
N GLU A 5 -4.43 -15.94 -31.44
CA GLU A 5 -3.83 -15.39 -30.24
C GLU A 5 -2.53 -14.69 -30.66
N VAL A 6 -2.63 -13.36 -30.83
CA VAL A 6 -1.47 -12.53 -31.15
C VAL A 6 -0.53 -12.55 -29.95
N ASN A 7 0.70 -13.04 -30.15
CA ASN A 7 1.74 -12.95 -29.13
C ASN A 7 2.21 -11.48 -29.02
N TYR A 8 1.88 -10.84 -27.90
CA TYR A 8 2.24 -9.43 -27.65
C TYR A 8 3.65 -9.24 -27.08
N ASP A 9 4.30 -10.29 -26.60
CA ASP A 9 5.59 -10.22 -25.89
C ASP A 9 6.80 -10.36 -26.83
N ARG A 10 6.59 -10.75 -28.09
CA ARG A 10 7.66 -10.75 -29.09
C ARG A 10 8.07 -9.33 -29.52
N PRO A 11 9.29 -9.10 -30.01
CA PRO A 11 9.65 -7.87 -30.71
C PRO A 11 8.74 -7.57 -31.91
N LEU A 12 8.69 -6.30 -32.33
CA LEU A 12 7.98 -5.88 -33.55
C LEU A 12 8.65 -6.47 -34.79
N THR A 13 7.86 -6.90 -35.77
CA THR A 13 8.38 -7.20 -37.12
C THR A 13 8.74 -5.92 -37.85
N GLU A 14 9.47 -6.02 -38.97
CA GLU A 14 9.81 -4.86 -39.78
C GLU A 14 8.56 -4.11 -40.27
N GLU A 15 7.55 -4.85 -40.73
CA GLU A 15 6.27 -4.28 -41.18
C GLU A 15 5.55 -3.53 -40.06
N GLU A 16 5.50 -4.10 -38.85
CA GLU A 16 4.90 -3.45 -37.69
C GLU A 16 5.67 -2.20 -37.27
N ARG A 17 7.00 -2.22 -37.38
CA ARG A 17 7.86 -1.08 -37.07
C ARG A 17 7.64 0.06 -38.05
N VAL A 18 7.60 -0.23 -39.35
CA VAL A 18 7.31 0.78 -40.37
C VAL A 18 5.90 1.34 -40.20
N PHE A 19 4.91 0.48 -39.95
CA PHE A 19 3.53 0.90 -39.74
C PHE A 19 3.37 1.81 -38.52
N SER A 20 4.05 1.48 -37.41
CA SER A 20 4.01 2.26 -36.17
C SER A 20 4.79 3.57 -36.25
N ALA A 21 5.85 3.64 -37.06
CA ALA A 21 6.63 4.85 -37.26
C ALA A 21 6.01 5.83 -38.28
N ASN A 22 5.00 5.40 -39.04
CA ASN A 22 4.29 6.29 -39.96
C ASN A 22 3.58 7.38 -39.16
N LEU A 23 3.90 8.65 -39.48
CA LEU A 23 3.37 9.83 -38.80
C LEU A 23 1.83 9.84 -38.78
N GLU A 24 1.18 9.45 -39.86
CA GLU A 24 -0.29 9.41 -39.95
C GLU A 24 -0.91 8.46 -38.94
N ASN A 25 -0.27 7.30 -38.73
CA ASN A 25 -0.74 6.29 -37.76
C ASN A 25 -0.41 6.70 -36.33
N TYR A 26 0.77 7.30 -36.14
CA TYR A 26 1.27 7.70 -34.84
C TYR A 26 0.50 8.91 -34.27
N ASP A 27 0.11 9.86 -35.10
CA ASP A 27 -0.67 11.06 -34.71
C ASP A 27 -2.03 10.71 -34.10
N TRP A 28 -2.59 9.54 -34.42
CA TRP A 28 -3.83 9.08 -33.78
C TRP A 28 -3.70 8.87 -32.27
N LEU A 29 -2.50 8.58 -31.76
CA LEU A 29 -2.26 8.48 -30.32
C LEU A 29 -2.45 9.85 -29.64
N PHE A 30 -1.85 10.91 -30.19
CA PHE A 30 -2.01 12.27 -29.66
C PHE A 30 -3.43 12.79 -29.85
N LYS A 31 -4.05 12.49 -30.99
CA LYS A 31 -5.45 12.84 -31.22
C LYS A 31 -6.38 12.16 -30.20
N TYR A 32 -6.14 10.89 -29.87
CA TYR A 32 -6.88 10.21 -28.81
C TYR A 32 -6.70 10.91 -27.45
N MET A 33 -5.48 11.27 -27.07
CA MET A 33 -5.20 11.99 -25.82
C MET A 33 -5.91 13.34 -25.78
N SER A 34 -5.84 14.11 -26.87
CA SER A 34 -6.51 15.40 -27.00
C SER A 34 -8.04 15.29 -26.86
N ILE A 35 -8.66 14.32 -27.56
CA ILE A 35 -10.11 14.07 -27.49
C ILE A 35 -10.54 13.72 -26.06
N ASN A 36 -9.75 12.92 -25.36
CA ASN A 36 -10.07 12.45 -24.01
C ASN A 36 -9.55 13.37 -22.89
N LYS A 37 -8.98 14.53 -23.23
CA LYS A 37 -8.40 15.50 -22.28
C LYS A 37 -7.38 14.86 -21.34
N LEU A 38 -6.55 13.98 -21.90
CA LEU A 38 -5.49 13.30 -21.17
C LEU A 38 -4.21 14.13 -21.26
N ASP A 39 -3.56 14.35 -20.12
CA ASP A 39 -2.26 15.01 -20.09
C ASP A 39 -1.19 14.13 -20.76
N GLN A 40 -0.36 14.71 -21.60
CA GLN A 40 0.62 13.96 -22.37
C GLN A 40 1.74 13.41 -21.50
N GLU A 41 2.21 14.17 -20.49
CA GLU A 41 3.30 13.73 -19.63
C GLU A 41 2.88 12.52 -18.78
N GLU A 42 1.63 12.50 -18.31
CA GLU A 42 1.10 11.38 -17.53
C GLU A 42 0.74 10.16 -18.40
N TRP A 43 0.11 10.36 -19.55
CA TRP A 43 -0.56 9.28 -20.29
C TRP A 43 0.27 8.64 -21.40
N TYR A 44 1.32 9.31 -21.88
CA TYR A 44 2.09 8.81 -23.02
C TYR A 44 2.69 7.42 -22.76
N ASP A 45 3.41 7.26 -21.64
CA ASP A 45 4.09 6.00 -21.29
C ASP A 45 3.10 4.86 -21.05
N ILE A 46 1.91 5.18 -20.54
CA ILE A 46 0.84 4.21 -20.33
C ILE A 46 0.28 3.76 -21.69
N LEU A 47 -0.01 4.70 -22.59
CA LEU A 47 -0.75 4.42 -23.82
C LEU A 47 0.13 3.91 -24.97
N ILE A 48 1.42 4.27 -25.02
CA ILE A 48 2.32 3.88 -26.13
C ILE A 48 2.45 2.36 -26.26
N LEU A 49 2.51 1.64 -25.14
CA LEU A 49 2.55 0.17 -25.16
C LEU A 49 1.27 -0.42 -25.75
N HIS A 50 0.13 0.21 -25.48
CA HIS A 50 -1.17 -0.21 -26.01
C HIS A 50 -1.36 0.17 -27.47
N TYR A 51 -0.77 1.30 -27.91
CA TYR A 51 -0.66 1.64 -29.33
C TYR A 51 0.08 0.55 -30.10
N LEU A 52 1.25 0.12 -29.63
CA LEU A 52 2.02 -0.96 -30.27
C LEU A 52 1.27 -2.30 -30.27
N ARG A 53 0.52 -2.60 -29.21
CA ARG A 53 -0.38 -3.76 -29.17
C ARG A 53 -1.49 -3.64 -30.22
N ALA A 54 -2.06 -2.45 -30.43
CA ALA A 54 -3.06 -2.22 -31.46
C ALA A 54 -2.48 -2.44 -32.86
N VAL A 55 -1.25 -1.99 -33.12
CA VAL A 55 -0.54 -2.22 -34.40
C VAL A 55 -0.37 -3.72 -34.65
N LYS A 56 0.18 -4.46 -33.68
CA LYS A 56 0.30 -5.93 -33.77
C LYS A 56 -1.06 -6.57 -34.03
N LYS A 57 -2.08 -6.16 -33.28
CA LYS A 57 -3.44 -6.70 -33.42
C LYS A 57 -4.03 -6.45 -34.80
N TYR A 58 -3.85 -5.25 -35.35
CA TYR A 58 -4.36 -4.86 -36.65
C TYR A 58 -3.70 -5.61 -37.81
N LEU A 59 -2.38 -5.76 -37.76
CA LEU A 59 -1.61 -6.41 -38.83
C LEU A 59 -1.71 -7.95 -38.79
N ASN A 60 -1.79 -8.56 -37.61
CA ASN A 60 -1.83 -10.03 -37.49
C ASN A 60 -3.25 -10.64 -37.56
N ILE A 61 -4.31 -9.83 -37.53
CA ILE A 61 -5.70 -10.30 -37.61
C ILE A 61 -6.37 -9.72 -38.87
N PRO A 62 -6.38 -10.46 -39.99
CA PRO A 62 -6.89 -9.95 -41.28
C PRO A 62 -8.32 -9.42 -41.22
N HIS A 63 -9.20 -10.04 -40.42
CA HIS A 63 -10.57 -9.58 -40.24
C HIS A 63 -10.67 -8.17 -39.65
N LEU A 64 -9.67 -7.68 -38.91
CA LEU A 64 -9.69 -6.33 -38.36
C LEU A 64 -9.33 -5.26 -39.40
N GLN A 65 -8.69 -5.65 -40.50
CA GLN A 65 -8.29 -4.74 -41.58
C GLN A 65 -9.49 -4.26 -42.42
N GLN A 66 -10.68 -4.84 -42.22
CA GLN A 66 -11.92 -4.28 -42.78
C GLN A 66 -12.30 -2.93 -42.14
N TYR A 67 -11.74 -2.62 -40.96
CA TYR A 67 -11.94 -1.37 -40.26
C TYR A 67 -10.71 -0.46 -40.41
N GLU A 68 -10.90 0.84 -40.22
CA GLU A 68 -9.80 1.78 -40.12
C GLU A 68 -8.97 1.48 -38.86
N PHE A 69 -7.64 1.63 -38.96
CA PHE A 69 -6.73 1.42 -37.84
C PHE A 69 -7.11 2.25 -36.62
N SER A 70 -7.52 3.51 -36.81
CA SER A 70 -7.96 4.42 -35.74
C SER A 70 -9.07 3.82 -34.87
N THR A 71 -10.00 3.07 -35.47
CA THR A 71 -11.10 2.40 -34.75
C THR A 71 -10.56 1.31 -33.82
N ILE A 72 -9.62 0.50 -34.31
CA ILE A 72 -9.00 -0.58 -33.53
C ILE A 72 -8.10 0.00 -32.44
N LEU A 73 -7.37 1.07 -32.76
CA LEU A 73 -6.54 1.79 -31.82
C LEU A 73 -7.37 2.37 -30.68
N PHE A 74 -8.40 3.16 -30.97
CA PHE A 74 -9.21 3.83 -29.94
C PHE A 74 -9.84 2.82 -28.99
N ARG A 75 -10.35 1.69 -29.52
CA ARG A 75 -10.89 0.62 -28.68
C ARG A 75 -9.83 -0.02 -27.78
N THR A 76 -8.60 -0.14 -28.27
CA THR A 76 -7.48 -0.69 -27.50
C THR A 76 -7.02 0.28 -26.41
N LEU A 77 -6.96 1.59 -26.70
CA LEU A 77 -6.61 2.64 -25.74
C LEU A 77 -7.70 2.84 -24.67
N ASP A 78 -8.99 2.75 -25.04
CA ASP A 78 -10.10 2.79 -24.08
C ASP A 78 -9.99 1.66 -23.05
N ASN A 79 -9.70 0.44 -23.49
CA ASN A 79 -9.48 -0.69 -22.60
C ASN A 79 -8.27 -0.44 -21.67
N ALA A 80 -7.20 0.14 -22.18
CA ALA A 80 -6.02 0.49 -21.38
C ALA A 80 -6.38 1.49 -20.28
N ARG A 81 -7.07 2.57 -20.65
CA ARG A 81 -7.53 3.61 -19.72
C ARG A 81 -8.48 3.07 -18.65
N ILE A 82 -9.47 2.26 -19.04
CA ILE A 82 -10.40 1.62 -18.09
C ILE A 82 -9.64 0.73 -17.11
N ASN A 83 -8.69 -0.07 -17.60
CA ASN A 83 -7.89 -0.94 -16.75
C ASN A 83 -7.01 -0.13 -15.78
N TYR A 84 -6.42 0.98 -16.24
CA TYR A 84 -5.64 1.88 -15.40
C TYR A 84 -6.47 2.41 -14.22
N PHE A 85 -7.65 2.99 -14.50
CA PHE A 85 -8.54 3.46 -13.43
C PHE A 85 -9.04 2.33 -12.53
N ARG A 86 -9.35 1.17 -13.10
CA ARG A 86 -9.73 0.01 -12.31
C ARG A 86 -8.61 -0.43 -11.37
N ASP A 87 -7.36 -0.42 -11.83
CA ASP A 87 -6.21 -0.82 -11.03
C ASP A 87 -5.85 0.22 -9.96
N MET A 88 -6.00 1.52 -10.25
CA MET A 88 -5.90 2.58 -9.25
C MET A 88 -6.99 2.49 -8.18
N ASN A 89 -8.22 2.19 -8.57
CA ASN A 89 -9.38 2.14 -7.67
C ASN A 89 -9.59 0.77 -7.01
N ARG A 90 -8.63 -0.18 -7.13
CA ARG A 90 -8.72 -1.44 -6.40
C ARG A 90 -8.67 -1.19 -4.89
N GLU A 91 -9.42 -1.97 -4.13
CA GLU A 91 -9.48 -1.88 -2.66
C GLU A 91 -8.10 -1.92 -1.98
N LYS A 92 -7.11 -2.62 -2.57
CA LYS A 92 -5.73 -2.63 -2.05
C LYS A 92 -5.03 -1.27 -2.14
N ARG A 93 -5.42 -0.40 -3.09
CA ARG A 93 -4.87 0.94 -3.31
C ARG A 93 -5.78 2.05 -2.80
N MET A 94 -7.09 1.80 -2.72
CA MET A 94 -8.09 2.70 -2.15
C MET A 94 -8.98 1.94 -1.17
N PRO A 95 -8.47 1.57 0.02
CA PRO A 95 -9.29 0.91 1.04
C PRO A 95 -10.35 1.88 1.59
N SER A 96 -11.51 1.36 1.99
CA SER A 96 -12.60 2.15 2.57
C SER A 96 -12.20 2.92 3.84
N GLY A 97 -11.19 2.43 4.57
CA GLY A 97 -10.64 3.07 5.76
C GLY A 97 -9.59 4.16 5.49
N GLY A 98 -9.29 4.48 4.23
CA GLY A 98 -8.24 5.44 3.87
C GLY A 98 -6.83 4.84 3.93
N ILE A 99 -5.84 5.60 3.45
CA ILE A 99 -4.42 5.21 3.40
C ILE A 99 -3.71 5.91 4.56
N VAL A 100 -3.05 5.15 5.42
CA VAL A 100 -2.21 5.67 6.50
C VAL A 100 -0.75 5.50 6.11
N SER A 101 0.02 6.59 6.08
CA SER A 101 1.47 6.52 5.91
C SER A 101 2.10 5.93 7.17
N LEU A 102 3.04 5.00 7.02
CA LEU A 102 3.85 4.53 8.15
C LEU A 102 4.81 5.60 8.66
N ASP A 103 5.14 6.57 7.80
CA ASP A 103 5.97 7.73 8.15
C ASP A 103 5.15 8.85 8.81
N TRP A 104 3.93 8.56 9.28
CA TRP A 104 3.12 9.52 10.01
C TRP A 104 3.72 9.71 11.41
N GLU A 105 4.53 10.75 11.58
CA GLU A 105 4.98 11.19 12.90
C GLU A 105 3.78 11.75 13.66
N GLU A 106 3.47 11.14 14.81
CA GLU A 106 2.41 11.59 15.71
C GLU A 106 2.72 13.02 16.17
N ASP A 107 1.82 13.96 15.84
CA ASP A 107 1.96 15.36 16.26
C ASP A 107 1.96 15.43 17.80
N SER A 108 3.14 15.69 18.36
CA SER A 108 3.45 15.75 19.80
C SER A 108 2.63 16.80 20.57
N MET A 109 1.75 17.57 19.92
CA MET A 109 1.08 18.71 20.53
C MET A 109 -0.03 18.35 21.53
N ASN A 110 -0.54 17.12 21.58
CA ASN A 110 -1.67 16.80 22.46
C ASN A 110 -1.34 16.05 23.75
N GLY A 111 -0.07 15.69 24.01
CA GLY A 111 0.48 15.35 25.34
C GLY A 111 -0.26 14.30 26.18
N LYS A 112 -1.32 13.70 25.68
CA LYS A 112 -2.02 12.58 26.29
C LYS A 112 -1.28 11.35 25.83
N ARG A 113 -0.72 10.65 26.81
CA ARG A 113 -0.23 9.28 26.66
C ARG A 113 -1.41 8.40 26.28
N THR A 114 -1.83 8.46 25.03
CA THR A 114 -2.75 7.50 24.46
C THR A 114 -1.89 6.26 24.21
N ALA A 115 -2.28 5.11 24.78
CA ALA A 115 -1.61 3.86 24.43
C ALA A 115 -1.58 3.77 22.89
N PRO A 116 -0.45 3.41 22.29
CA PRO A 116 -0.32 3.37 20.84
C PRO A 116 -1.53 2.68 20.21
N MET A 117 -2.25 3.37 19.31
CA MET A 117 -3.39 2.80 18.59
C MET A 117 -2.97 1.58 17.71
N THR A 118 -1.68 1.22 17.73
CA THR A 118 -1.04 0.06 17.09
C THR A 118 -1.31 -1.27 17.80
N TRP A 119 -1.89 -1.29 19.00
CA TRP A 119 -2.21 -2.54 19.72
C TRP A 119 -3.55 -3.17 19.31
N ILE A 120 -4.30 -2.55 18.39
CA ILE A 120 -5.57 -3.10 17.90
C ILE A 120 -5.28 -4.08 16.77
N ASP A 121 -5.24 -5.37 17.09
CA ASP A 121 -5.46 -6.39 16.07
C ASP A 121 -6.92 -6.31 15.61
N LEU A 122 -7.17 -5.74 14.43
CA LEU A 122 -8.52 -5.64 13.83
C LEU A 122 -9.20 -7.01 13.63
N LYS A 123 -8.47 -8.12 13.80
CA LYS A 123 -9.02 -9.49 13.74
C LYS A 123 -9.41 -10.05 15.11
N GLN A 124 -9.06 -9.39 16.21
CA GLN A 124 -9.49 -9.78 17.55
C GLN A 124 -10.88 -9.21 17.87
N SER A 125 -11.62 -9.90 18.74
CA SER A 125 -12.92 -9.42 19.22
C SER A 125 -12.73 -8.10 19.96
N VAL A 126 -13.62 -7.13 19.69
CA VAL A 126 -13.55 -5.78 20.25
C VAL A 126 -13.59 -5.84 21.78
N GLU A 127 -14.33 -6.80 22.33
CA GLU A 127 -14.43 -7.05 23.77
C GLU A 127 -13.08 -7.40 24.38
N LYS A 128 -12.31 -8.30 23.74
CA LYS A 128 -10.97 -8.67 24.24
C LYS A 128 -10.02 -7.47 24.23
N THR A 129 -10.06 -6.67 23.18
CA THR A 129 -9.24 -5.46 23.07
C THR A 129 -9.55 -4.46 24.19
N VAL A 130 -10.84 -4.21 24.45
CA VAL A 130 -11.28 -3.32 25.54
C VAL A 130 -10.85 -3.88 26.90
N MET A 131 -11.01 -5.19 27.12
CA MET A 131 -10.59 -5.87 28.36
C MET A 131 -9.08 -5.74 28.61
N TYR A 132 -8.25 -5.99 27.59
CA TYR A 132 -6.79 -5.85 27.73
C TYR A 132 -6.37 -4.40 27.97
N HIS A 133 -7.01 -3.45 27.30
CA HIS A 133 -6.73 -2.02 27.51
C HIS A 133 -7.06 -1.57 28.94
N GLU A 134 -8.20 -2.01 29.47
CA GLU A 134 -8.60 -1.70 30.85
C GLU A 134 -7.62 -2.32 31.85
N MET A 135 -7.30 -3.60 31.70
CA MET A 135 -6.33 -4.30 32.54
C MET A 135 -4.95 -3.63 32.53
N ILE A 136 -4.44 -3.25 31.35
CA ILE A 136 -3.15 -2.54 31.23
C ILE A 136 -3.21 -1.17 31.89
N SER A 137 -4.33 -0.45 31.74
CA SER A 137 -4.52 0.87 32.36
C SER A 137 -4.51 0.78 33.89
N GLU A 138 -5.14 -0.26 34.43
CA GLU A 138 -5.17 -0.50 35.87
C GLU A 138 -3.78 -0.87 36.41
N ILE A 139 -3.07 -1.80 35.75
CA ILE A 139 -1.68 -2.15 36.07
C ILE A 139 -0.80 -0.89 36.09
N LEU A 140 -0.90 -0.04 35.05
CA LEU A 140 -0.12 1.19 34.96
C LEU A 140 -0.44 2.18 36.07
N SER A 141 -1.69 2.24 36.54
CA SER A 141 -2.07 3.13 37.64
C SER A 141 -1.51 2.69 39.00
N ASN A 142 -1.23 1.39 39.15
CA ASN A 142 -0.61 0.79 40.33
C ASN A 142 0.94 0.80 40.31
N LEU A 143 1.55 1.31 39.24
CA LEU A 143 3.00 1.41 39.09
C LEU A 143 3.48 2.86 39.24
N ASN A 144 4.68 3.04 39.79
CA ASN A 144 5.36 4.33 39.81
C ASN A 144 5.89 4.69 38.41
N ASP A 145 6.14 5.97 38.11
CA ASP A 145 6.51 6.46 36.77
C ASP A 145 7.65 5.67 36.11
N VAL A 146 8.70 5.36 36.88
CA VAL A 146 9.85 4.59 36.38
C VAL A 146 9.50 3.12 36.15
N GLN A 147 8.61 2.54 36.95
CA GLN A 147 8.16 1.16 36.78
C GLN A 147 7.22 1.04 35.57
N ALA A 148 6.31 2.00 35.41
CA ALA A 148 5.40 2.10 34.27
C ALA A 148 6.19 2.20 32.96
N GLU A 149 7.26 3.00 32.95
CA GLU A 149 8.13 3.13 31.78
C GLU A 149 8.90 1.83 31.47
N ILE A 150 9.45 1.16 32.49
CA ILE A 150 10.07 -0.17 32.31
C ILE A 150 9.05 -1.17 31.75
N PHE A 151 7.82 -1.17 32.26
CA PHE A 151 6.77 -2.09 31.83
C PHE A 151 6.40 -1.85 30.36
N LYS A 152 6.18 -0.59 29.95
CA LYS A 152 5.90 -0.21 28.55
C LYS A 152 7.00 -0.64 27.60
N MET A 153 8.25 -0.30 27.89
CA MET A 153 9.37 -0.68 27.04
C MET A 153 9.55 -2.21 26.97
N THR A 154 9.17 -2.94 28.02
CA THR A 154 9.20 -4.41 28.00
C THR A 154 8.09 -4.98 27.11
N MET A 155 6.90 -4.35 27.10
CA MET A 155 5.79 -4.72 26.19
C MET A 155 6.11 -4.39 24.73
N GLU A 156 6.90 -3.36 24.48
CA GLU A 156 7.45 -3.00 23.17
C GLU A 156 8.68 -3.83 22.76
N GLU A 157 8.97 -4.91 23.50
CA GLU A 157 10.03 -5.89 23.23
C GLU A 157 11.47 -5.34 23.30
N TYR A 158 11.70 -4.16 23.89
CA TYR A 158 13.06 -3.65 24.09
C TYR A 158 13.89 -4.55 25.00
N ASN A 159 15.19 -4.63 24.70
CA ASN A 159 16.10 -5.41 25.52
C ASN A 159 16.33 -4.73 26.87
N ARG A 160 16.48 -5.52 27.94
CA ARG A 160 16.82 -5.06 29.29
C ARG A 160 18.05 -4.15 29.32
N GLU A 161 19.03 -4.37 28.45
CA GLU A 161 20.21 -3.49 28.35
C GLU A 161 19.87 -2.12 27.73
N GLU A 162 18.97 -2.09 26.75
CA GLU A 162 18.49 -0.86 26.10
C GLU A 162 17.63 -0.04 27.07
N ILE A 163 16.69 -0.70 27.77
CA ILE A 163 15.84 -0.07 28.79
C ILE A 163 16.70 0.57 29.88
N LYS A 164 17.71 -0.14 30.39
CA LYS A 164 18.62 0.42 31.41
C LYS A 164 19.41 1.62 30.90
N ARG A 165 19.89 1.55 29.65
CA ARG A 165 20.64 2.65 29.02
C ARG A 165 19.74 3.87 28.84
N TYR A 166 18.52 3.68 28.36
CA TYR A 166 17.53 4.72 28.13
C TYR A 166 17.12 5.42 29.44
N LEU A 167 16.83 4.65 30.48
CA LEU A 167 16.41 5.20 31.77
C LEU A 167 17.57 5.65 32.67
N GLY A 168 18.82 5.43 32.27
CA GLY A 168 20.01 5.78 33.07
C GLY A 168 20.11 5.05 34.42
N ILE A 169 19.50 3.86 34.54
CA ILE A 169 19.37 3.13 35.82
C ILE A 169 20.41 2.02 35.99
N LYS A 170 20.87 1.84 37.23
CA LYS A 170 21.80 0.76 37.60
C LYS A 170 21.11 -0.61 37.53
N LYS A 171 21.89 -1.65 37.22
CA LYS A 171 21.41 -3.05 37.11
C LYS A 171 20.62 -3.52 38.34
N GLY A 172 21.10 -3.24 39.55
CA GLY A 172 20.42 -3.62 40.80
C GLY A 172 19.04 -2.98 40.95
N THR A 173 18.94 -1.68 40.64
CA THR A 173 17.69 -0.92 40.66
C THR A 173 16.71 -1.48 39.64
N PHE A 174 17.16 -1.74 38.41
CA PHE A 174 16.33 -2.34 37.37
C PHE A 174 15.77 -3.71 37.78
N CYS A 175 16.60 -4.59 38.34
CA CYS A 175 16.15 -5.92 38.79
C CYS A 175 15.11 -5.83 39.90
N ASN A 176 15.26 -4.87 40.83
CA ASN A 176 14.27 -4.66 41.89
C ASN A 176 12.95 -4.12 41.34
N ARG A 177 12.99 -3.09 40.48
CA ARG A 177 11.79 -2.55 39.83
C ARG A 177 11.07 -3.59 38.99
N MET A 178 11.81 -4.40 38.23
CA MET A 178 11.25 -5.51 37.46
C MET A 178 10.58 -6.57 38.34
N ARG A 179 11.12 -6.83 39.54
CA ARG A 179 10.48 -7.75 40.50
C ARG A 179 9.16 -7.17 41.03
N GLU A 180 9.16 -5.89 41.40
CA GLU A 180 7.97 -5.17 41.85
C GLU A 180 6.87 -5.17 40.78
N ILE A 181 7.23 -4.88 39.52
CA ILE A 181 6.31 -4.94 38.37
C ILE A 181 5.72 -6.34 38.21
N LYS A 182 6.56 -7.39 38.29
CA LYS A 182 6.07 -8.77 38.18
C LYS A 182 5.07 -9.14 39.26
N HIS A 183 5.25 -8.66 40.49
CA HIS A 183 4.27 -8.90 41.56
C HIS A 183 2.92 -8.30 41.21
N VAL A 184 2.89 -7.03 40.77
CA VAL A 184 1.65 -6.36 40.36
C VAL A 184 0.99 -7.11 39.19
N VAL A 185 1.75 -7.49 38.17
CA VAL A 185 1.20 -8.16 36.97
C VAL A 185 0.65 -9.55 37.26
N ILE A 186 1.24 -10.30 38.20
CA ILE A 186 0.78 -11.65 38.56
C ILE A 186 -0.64 -11.62 39.13
N ASP A 187 -0.99 -10.58 39.87
CA ASP A 187 -2.33 -10.44 40.46
C ASP A 187 -3.41 -10.39 39.37
N TYR A 188 -3.12 -9.79 38.21
CA TYR A 188 -4.02 -9.70 37.06
C TYR A 188 -3.99 -10.91 36.11
N LEU A 189 -2.96 -11.76 36.20
CA LEU A 189 -2.85 -12.98 35.40
C LEU A 189 -3.41 -14.23 36.12
N SER A 190 -3.77 -14.09 37.39
CA SER A 190 -4.26 -15.17 38.26
C SER A 190 -5.78 -15.20 38.40
N GLU A 191 -6.49 -14.19 37.87
CA GLU A 191 -7.95 -14.16 37.66
C GLU A 191 -8.31 -14.67 36.26
#